data_AF-M7NC66-F1
#
_entry.id   AF-M7NC66-F1
#
_cell.length_a   1.000
_cell.length_b   1.000
_cell.length_c   1.000
_cell.angle_alpha   90.00
_cell.angle_beta   90.00
_cell.angle_gamma   90.00
#
_symmetry.space_group_name_H-M   'P 1'
#
loop_
_entity.id
_entity.type
_entity.pdbx_description
1 polymer ?
#
loop_
_entity_poly.entity_id
_entity_poly.type
_entity_poly.pdbx_seq_one_letter_code
_entity_poly.pdbx_strand_id
1 'polypeptide(L)'
;MKLLHSLIVLLALVLVGCNGSIKQALTSIPPYEQYIRSLEKAGLDQTPMAQRWLAAGQRVFTDSVQIRLPLSEAGYFAAATPDARSYRFDGREGQVLTVDGALTAEPTTTLYLDLFVWQNNRWDRQASEVVQADSSLQFNYEFRQDQHCLLRLQPQLLTDVYYTLSLNLTPVLINPVSGASNRSIGSFYGADRDGGQRSHEGVDIFAARGTPVVAPTSGVVSRVGTNRLGGKVIWMQDIKRGHTYYFAHLDSQLVASGRRVAQGDTLGLVGNTGNARSTPPHLHFGIYQRGSKDPINYIRTLEAAVEASPLDTSYQAQAYKITATQLNLRSGPGTAEAVLDQLPRDTFVQIIAQAGDWYRISLPDQRQGFVPKRYVSAATSGQPLQVAAPSLLRSQATPQAVPVRELEENSSVEVLAHFGEFAFVRTAQGVVGWLAR
;
A
#
# COMPACT_ATOMS: atom_id res chain seq x y z
N MET A 1 31.05 -52.72 -18.55
CA MET A 1 30.34 -52.73 -17.24
C MET A 1 31.19 -52.18 -16.08
N LYS A 2 31.88 -51.03 -16.22
CA LYS A 2 32.59 -50.36 -15.11
C LYS A 2 32.58 -48.82 -15.18
N LEU A 3 31.57 -48.23 -15.83
CA LEU A 3 31.42 -46.76 -15.94
C LEU A 3 30.06 -46.23 -15.49
N LEU A 4 29.13 -47.11 -15.08
CA LEU A 4 27.79 -46.70 -14.60
C LEU A 4 27.69 -46.59 -13.08
N HIS A 5 28.70 -47.03 -12.33
CA HIS A 5 28.68 -47.03 -10.85
C HIS A 5 29.31 -45.78 -10.22
N SER A 6 30.06 -44.95 -10.97
CA SER A 6 30.67 -43.72 -10.44
C SER A 6 29.77 -42.48 -10.55
N LEU A 7 28.72 -42.51 -11.38
CA LEU A 7 27.80 -41.37 -11.54
C LEU A 7 26.68 -41.36 -10.49
N ILE A 8 26.34 -42.52 -9.93
CA ILE A 8 25.28 -42.67 -8.91
C ILE A 8 25.79 -42.31 -7.50
N VAL A 9 27.09 -42.43 -7.24
CA VAL A 9 27.68 -42.06 -5.94
C VAL A 9 27.88 -40.54 -5.80
N LEU A 10 28.08 -39.81 -6.91
CA LEU A 10 28.20 -38.34 -6.86
C LEU A 10 26.82 -37.64 -6.71
N LEU A 11 25.73 -38.29 -7.12
CA LEU A 11 24.37 -37.76 -6.94
C LEU A 11 23.82 -38.00 -5.52
N ALA A 12 24.35 -39.00 -4.80
CA ALA A 12 23.96 -39.31 -3.43
C ALA A 12 24.67 -38.45 -2.36
N LEU A 13 25.72 -37.72 -2.72
CA LEU A 13 26.51 -36.88 -1.79
C LEU A 13 26.15 -35.39 -1.80
N VAL A 14 25.16 -34.95 -2.60
CA VAL A 14 24.63 -33.58 -2.56
C VAL A 14 23.40 -33.45 -1.64
N LEU A 15 22.90 -34.56 -1.08
CA LEU A 15 21.70 -34.57 -0.22
C LEU A 15 21.98 -34.56 1.30
N VAL A 16 23.23 -34.41 1.72
CA VAL A 16 23.58 -34.25 3.15
C VAL A 16 24.36 -32.96 3.34
N GLY A 17 23.64 -31.84 3.28
CA GLY A 17 24.28 -30.53 3.47
C GLY A 17 23.42 -29.32 3.10
N CYS A 18 22.11 -29.33 3.35
CA CYS A 18 21.24 -28.16 3.20
C CYS A 18 20.03 -28.31 4.13
N ASN A 19 20.24 -28.15 5.44
CA ASN A 19 19.13 -27.96 6.37
C ASN A 19 18.65 -26.52 6.27
N GLY A 20 17.46 -26.33 5.67
CA GLY A 20 16.64 -25.13 5.92
C GLY A 20 16.00 -24.49 4.69
N SER A 21 16.75 -24.17 3.65
CA SER A 21 16.28 -23.13 2.70
C SER A 21 15.62 -23.64 1.41
N ILE A 22 16.05 -24.79 0.86
CA ILE A 22 15.57 -25.23 -0.47
C ILE A 22 14.20 -25.97 -0.39
N LYS A 23 13.86 -26.57 0.77
CA LYS A 23 12.55 -27.19 0.98
C LYS A 23 11.42 -26.18 1.27
N GLN A 24 11.73 -24.98 1.75
CA GLN A 24 10.73 -23.91 1.92
C GLN A 24 10.43 -23.17 0.60
N ALA A 25 11.42 -23.05 -0.29
CA ALA A 25 11.27 -22.39 -1.59
C ALA A 25 10.45 -23.21 -2.62
N LEU A 26 10.22 -24.50 -2.37
CA LEU A 26 9.37 -25.38 -3.18
C LEU A 26 8.10 -25.68 -2.37
N THR A 27 7.03 -24.90 -2.60
CA THR A 27 5.62 -25.19 -2.23
C THR A 27 5.15 -24.97 -0.78
N SER A 28 5.58 -23.93 -0.07
CA SER A 28 4.79 -23.48 1.09
C SER A 28 3.51 -22.79 0.59
N ILE A 29 2.36 -23.41 0.83
CA ILE A 29 1.04 -22.77 0.69
C ILE A 29 1.08 -21.44 1.47
N PRO A 30 0.63 -20.31 0.92
CA PRO A 30 0.73 -19.05 1.65
C PRO A 30 -0.12 -19.08 2.94
N PRO A 31 0.22 -18.28 3.97
CA PRO A 31 -0.40 -18.42 5.29
C PRO A 31 -1.92 -18.26 5.32
N TYR A 32 -2.46 -17.36 4.50
CA TYR A 32 -3.91 -17.19 4.35
C TYR A 32 -4.59 -18.49 3.89
N GLU A 33 -4.05 -19.15 2.86
CA GLU A 33 -4.55 -20.43 2.35
C GLU A 33 -4.32 -21.58 3.33
N GLN A 34 -3.25 -21.54 4.13
CA GLN A 34 -3.08 -22.50 5.22
C GLN A 34 -4.21 -22.39 6.24
N TYR A 35 -4.62 -21.17 6.57
CA TYR A 35 -5.73 -20.94 7.48
C TYR A 35 -7.07 -21.42 6.89
N ILE A 36 -7.34 -21.14 5.61
CA ILE A 36 -8.52 -21.69 4.92
C ILE A 36 -8.55 -23.22 5.04
N ARG A 37 -7.44 -23.90 4.72
CA ARG A 37 -7.34 -25.37 4.84
C ARG A 37 -7.54 -25.86 6.27
N SER A 38 -7.15 -25.06 7.27
CA SER A 38 -7.39 -25.38 8.68
C SER A 38 -8.88 -25.33 9.04
N LEU A 39 -9.63 -24.37 8.48
CA LEU A 39 -11.08 -24.29 8.64
C LEU A 39 -11.78 -25.47 7.98
N GLU A 40 -11.36 -25.83 6.76
CA GLU A 40 -11.86 -27.01 6.03
C GLU A 40 -11.59 -28.30 6.82
N LYS A 41 -10.36 -28.49 7.30
CA LYS A 41 -9.98 -29.66 8.10
C LYS A 41 -10.77 -29.75 9.41
N ALA A 42 -11.13 -28.61 9.99
CA ALA A 42 -11.96 -28.54 11.20
C ALA A 42 -13.47 -28.67 10.91
N GLY A 43 -13.89 -28.71 9.64
CA GLY A 43 -15.30 -28.72 9.24
C GLY A 43 -16.04 -27.39 9.51
N LEU A 44 -15.29 -26.29 9.61
CA LEU A 44 -15.82 -24.96 9.95
C LEU A 44 -16.07 -24.08 8.71
N ASP A 45 -15.50 -24.42 7.56
CA ASP A 45 -15.56 -23.66 6.30
C ASP A 45 -17.00 -23.45 5.79
N GLN A 46 -17.90 -24.37 6.09
CA GLN A 46 -19.32 -24.29 5.72
C GLN A 46 -20.19 -23.54 6.74
N THR A 47 -19.62 -23.08 7.85
CA THR A 47 -20.38 -22.26 8.80
C THR A 47 -20.67 -20.87 8.20
N PRO A 48 -21.81 -20.23 8.54
CA PRO A 48 -22.11 -18.88 8.05
C PRO A 48 -21.01 -17.86 8.36
N MET A 49 -20.32 -18.02 9.50
CA MET A 49 -19.25 -17.12 9.91
C MET A 49 -18.00 -17.30 9.02
N ALA A 50 -17.57 -18.54 8.77
CA ALA A 50 -16.44 -18.81 7.88
C ALA A 50 -16.75 -18.41 6.43
N GLN A 51 -17.96 -18.68 5.93
CA GLN A 51 -18.36 -18.25 4.60
C GLN A 51 -18.36 -16.72 4.45
N ARG A 52 -18.80 -15.97 5.47
CA ARG A 52 -18.71 -14.49 5.48
C ARG A 52 -17.26 -14.01 5.46
N TRP A 53 -16.39 -14.67 6.21
CA TRP A 53 -14.96 -14.37 6.24
C TRP A 53 -14.27 -14.66 4.90
N LEU A 54 -14.55 -15.82 4.29
CA LEU A 54 -14.06 -16.17 2.96
C LEU A 54 -14.56 -15.18 1.91
N ALA A 55 -15.85 -14.83 1.95
CA ALA A 55 -16.44 -13.83 1.08
C ALA A 55 -15.74 -12.47 1.26
N ALA A 56 -15.49 -12.02 2.48
CA ALA A 56 -14.76 -10.77 2.75
C ALA A 56 -13.37 -10.76 2.09
N GLY A 57 -12.64 -11.88 2.22
CA GLY A 57 -11.33 -12.03 1.62
C GLY A 57 -11.33 -12.03 0.08
N GLN A 58 -12.46 -12.32 -0.56
CA GLN A 58 -12.63 -12.27 -2.02
C GLN A 58 -13.18 -10.92 -2.50
N ARG A 59 -14.05 -10.29 -1.72
CA ARG A 59 -14.67 -9.00 -2.05
C ARG A 59 -13.64 -7.92 -2.36
N VAL A 60 -12.50 -7.93 -1.67
CA VAL A 60 -11.40 -6.96 -1.87
C VAL A 60 -10.97 -6.82 -3.33
N PHE A 61 -11.11 -7.85 -4.16
CA PHE A 61 -10.70 -7.80 -5.56
C PHE A 61 -11.67 -7.03 -6.45
N THR A 62 -12.89 -6.77 -5.98
CA THR A 62 -13.96 -6.08 -6.70
C THR A 62 -14.35 -4.74 -6.08
N ASP A 63 -14.24 -4.57 -4.76
CA ASP A 63 -14.71 -3.39 -4.01
C ASP A 63 -13.57 -2.49 -3.48
N SER A 64 -12.33 -2.76 -3.91
CA SER A 64 -11.15 -2.05 -3.42
C SER A 64 -11.06 -0.61 -3.93
N VAL A 65 -10.56 0.24 -3.04
CA VAL A 65 -10.38 1.66 -3.29
C VAL A 65 -8.97 1.96 -3.77
N GLN A 66 -8.84 2.73 -4.85
CA GLN A 66 -7.54 3.25 -5.32
C GLN A 66 -7.09 4.40 -4.42
N ILE A 67 -5.99 4.18 -3.70
CA ILE A 67 -5.35 5.17 -2.84
C ILE A 67 -4.11 5.75 -3.52
N ARG A 68 -3.67 6.92 -3.05
CA ARG A 68 -2.31 7.41 -3.30
C ARG A 68 -1.43 7.10 -2.08
N LEU A 69 -0.18 6.76 -2.37
CA LEU A 69 0.86 6.60 -1.36
C LEU A 69 1.68 7.89 -1.24
N PRO A 70 2.18 8.22 -0.04
CA PRO A 70 2.11 7.42 1.18
C PRO A 70 0.73 7.48 1.88
N LEU A 71 0.40 6.46 2.67
CA LEU A 71 -0.82 6.40 3.50
C LEU A 71 -0.44 5.95 4.91
N SER A 72 -1.05 6.54 5.94
CA SER A 72 -1.04 5.98 7.28
C SER A 72 -2.43 6.00 7.88
N GLU A 73 -2.83 4.90 8.51
CA GLU A 73 -4.10 4.79 9.20
C GLU A 73 -4.04 3.87 10.44
N ALA A 74 -4.99 4.06 11.34
CA ALA A 74 -5.28 3.16 12.43
C ALA A 74 -6.71 2.65 12.31
N GLY A 75 -6.93 1.35 12.46
CA GLY A 75 -8.27 0.76 12.27
C GLY A 75 -8.54 -0.45 13.14
N TYR A 76 -9.75 -0.97 13.00
CA TYR A 76 -10.30 -2.01 13.88
C TYR A 76 -11.13 -3.05 13.13
N PHE A 77 -10.76 -4.33 13.19
CA PHE A 77 -11.64 -5.43 12.78
C PHE A 77 -12.44 -5.93 13.98
N ALA A 78 -13.77 -5.99 13.84
CA ALA A 78 -14.63 -6.54 14.88
C ALA A 78 -14.85 -8.05 14.70
N ALA A 79 -14.70 -8.81 15.78
CA ALA A 79 -14.84 -10.27 15.77
C ALA A 79 -16.20 -10.74 15.21
N ALA A 80 -17.28 -10.02 15.54
CA ALA A 80 -18.64 -10.37 15.16
C ALA A 80 -18.99 -10.08 13.69
N THR A 81 -18.19 -9.28 12.99
CA THR A 81 -18.40 -8.90 11.60
C THR A 81 -17.14 -9.18 10.78
N PRO A 82 -16.95 -10.43 10.31
CA PRO A 82 -15.79 -10.79 9.51
C PRO A 82 -15.65 -9.88 8.29
N ASP A 83 -14.49 -9.24 8.18
CA ASP A 83 -14.19 -8.29 7.12
C ASP A 83 -12.74 -8.38 6.66
N ALA A 84 -12.44 -7.76 5.53
CA ALA A 84 -11.10 -7.61 4.99
C ALA A 84 -10.90 -6.17 4.52
N ARG A 85 -9.68 -5.67 4.63
CA ARG A 85 -9.30 -4.35 4.16
C ARG A 85 -8.41 -4.46 2.94
N SER A 86 -8.60 -3.52 2.03
CA SER A 86 -7.87 -3.49 0.77
C SER A 86 -7.39 -2.09 0.43
N TYR A 87 -6.24 -2.04 -0.24
CA TYR A 87 -5.59 -0.83 -0.71
C TYR A 87 -5.05 -1.08 -2.10
N ARG A 88 -5.61 -0.40 -3.11
CA ARG A 88 -5.09 -0.43 -4.47
C ARG A 88 -4.20 0.78 -4.73
N PHE A 89 -3.05 0.56 -5.34
CA PHE A 89 -2.09 1.62 -5.65
C PHE A 89 -1.19 1.18 -6.80
N ASP A 90 -0.45 2.13 -7.37
CA ASP A 90 0.53 1.85 -8.40
C ASP A 90 1.93 1.81 -7.79
N GLY A 91 2.68 0.74 -8.07
CA GLY A 91 4.10 0.65 -7.81
C GLY A 91 4.88 0.91 -9.10
N ARG A 92 5.91 1.76 -9.05
CA ARG A 92 6.78 2.03 -10.20
C ARG A 92 8.11 1.33 -10.06
N GLU A 93 8.68 0.93 -11.19
CA GLU A 93 10.03 0.38 -11.21
C GLU A 93 11.02 1.33 -10.51
N GLY A 94 11.86 0.78 -9.63
CA GLY A 94 12.81 1.58 -8.86
C GLY A 94 12.30 2.06 -7.50
N GLN A 95 11.07 1.70 -7.13
CA GLN A 95 10.52 1.94 -5.81
C GLN A 95 10.50 0.67 -4.95
N VAL A 96 10.46 0.87 -3.64
CA VAL A 96 10.18 -0.16 -2.63
C VAL A 96 8.92 0.25 -1.89
N LEU A 97 7.91 -0.60 -1.90
CA LEU A 97 6.82 -0.52 -0.95
C LEU A 97 7.35 -0.97 0.41
N THR A 98 7.25 -0.10 1.40
CA THR A 98 7.47 -0.41 2.80
C THR A 98 6.13 -0.34 3.52
N VAL A 99 5.80 -1.41 4.21
CA VAL A 99 4.59 -1.56 5.01
C VAL A 99 5.03 -1.73 6.45
N ASP A 100 4.71 -0.75 7.28
CA ASP A 100 5.05 -0.73 8.70
C ASP A 100 3.78 -0.63 9.54
N GLY A 101 3.82 -1.09 10.78
CA GLY A 101 2.69 -0.96 11.69
C GLY A 101 2.83 -1.77 12.96
N ALA A 102 1.74 -1.83 13.71
CA ALA A 102 1.63 -2.60 14.95
C ALA A 102 0.22 -3.17 15.06
N LEU A 103 0.11 -4.29 15.75
CA LEU A 103 -1.16 -4.94 16.05
C LEU A 103 -1.39 -4.94 17.56
N THR A 104 -2.63 -4.69 17.97
CA THR A 104 -3.10 -4.90 19.33
C THR A 104 -4.32 -5.80 19.26
N ALA A 105 -4.17 -7.02 19.77
CA ALA A 105 -5.18 -8.07 19.70
C ALA A 105 -4.94 -9.10 20.83
N GLU A 106 -5.89 -10.01 21.03
CA GLU A 106 -5.71 -11.14 21.95
C GLU A 106 -4.47 -11.99 21.55
N PRO A 107 -3.75 -12.58 22.53
CA PRO A 107 -2.62 -13.44 22.24
C PRO A 107 -2.97 -14.51 21.21
N THR A 108 -2.04 -14.83 20.31
CA THR A 108 -2.18 -15.78 19.19
C THR A 108 -3.04 -15.32 18.00
N THR A 109 -3.68 -14.14 18.08
CA THR A 109 -4.39 -13.56 16.93
C THR A 109 -3.42 -13.30 15.79
N THR A 110 -3.85 -13.69 14.59
CA THR A 110 -3.09 -13.50 13.35
C THR A 110 -3.80 -12.50 12.43
N LEU A 111 -3.03 -11.59 11.85
CA LEU A 111 -3.41 -10.80 10.68
C LEU A 111 -2.65 -11.32 9.46
N TYR A 112 -3.39 -11.62 8.40
CA TYR A 112 -2.84 -11.98 7.10
C TYR A 112 -2.62 -10.71 6.27
N LEU A 113 -1.41 -10.55 5.75
CA LEU A 113 -1.03 -9.47 4.84
C LEU A 113 -0.66 -10.09 3.50
N ASP A 114 -1.39 -9.76 2.45
CA ASP A 114 -1.13 -10.29 1.10
C ASP A 114 -0.94 -9.16 0.10
N LEU A 115 0.14 -9.20 -0.69
CA LEU A 115 0.35 -8.31 -1.82
C LEU A 115 0.06 -9.06 -3.12
N PHE A 116 -0.86 -8.52 -3.89
CA PHE A 116 -1.21 -8.96 -5.23
C PHE A 116 -0.79 -7.92 -6.26
N VAL A 117 -0.46 -8.38 -7.46
CA VAL A 117 -0.25 -7.52 -8.63
C VAL A 117 -1.21 -7.92 -9.75
N TRP A 118 -1.66 -6.93 -10.50
CA TRP A 118 -2.48 -7.16 -11.68
C TRP A 118 -1.59 -7.56 -12.86
N GLN A 119 -1.75 -8.78 -13.34
CA GLN A 119 -1.06 -9.28 -14.52
C GLN A 119 -1.92 -10.33 -15.22
N ASN A 120 -1.82 -10.44 -16.54
CA ASN A 120 -2.58 -11.43 -17.33
C ASN A 120 -4.10 -11.40 -17.07
N ASN A 121 -4.68 -10.20 -16.90
CA ASN A 121 -6.10 -9.99 -16.56
C ASN A 121 -6.56 -10.66 -15.25
N ARG A 122 -5.66 -10.84 -14.28
CA ARG A 122 -5.97 -11.40 -12.97
C ARG A 122 -5.09 -10.80 -11.88
N TRP A 123 -5.55 -10.91 -10.64
CA TRP A 123 -4.74 -10.63 -9.46
C TRP A 123 -3.88 -11.86 -9.15
N ASP A 124 -2.56 -11.70 -9.26
CA ASP A 124 -1.59 -12.71 -8.90
C ASP A 124 -0.83 -12.30 -7.65
N ARG A 125 -0.83 -13.19 -6.65
CA ARG A 125 -0.13 -12.97 -5.39
C ARG A 125 1.38 -12.94 -5.62
N GLN A 126 2.03 -11.89 -5.14
CA GLN A 126 3.48 -11.72 -5.19
C GLN A 126 4.14 -11.97 -3.85
N ALA A 127 3.46 -11.65 -2.74
CA ALA A 127 3.97 -11.87 -1.41
C ALA A 127 2.83 -12.11 -0.42
N SER A 128 3.14 -12.82 0.65
CA SER A 128 2.26 -13.03 1.79
C SER A 128 3.08 -13.07 3.07
N GLU A 129 2.60 -12.37 4.08
CA GLU A 129 3.17 -12.35 5.41
C GLU A 129 2.07 -12.59 6.46
N VAL A 130 2.51 -13.04 7.63
CA VAL A 130 1.67 -13.16 8.83
C VAL A 130 2.21 -12.25 9.90
N VAL A 131 1.32 -11.48 10.51
CA VAL A 131 1.64 -10.68 11.69
C VAL A 131 0.87 -11.23 12.88
N GLN A 132 1.61 -11.61 13.92
CA GLN A 132 1.03 -12.09 15.18
C GLN A 132 0.78 -10.92 16.13
N ALA A 133 -0.10 -11.12 17.11
CA ALA A 133 -0.27 -10.19 18.22
C ALA A 133 1.08 -9.81 18.87
N ASP A 134 1.19 -8.55 19.30
CA ASP A 134 2.39 -7.95 19.90
C ASP A 134 3.66 -7.94 19.01
N SER A 135 3.50 -8.21 17.70
CA SER A 135 4.58 -8.10 16.71
C SER A 135 4.47 -6.81 15.89
N SER A 136 5.62 -6.25 15.52
CA SER A 136 5.66 -5.20 14.50
C SER A 136 5.29 -5.76 13.14
N LEU A 137 4.35 -5.11 12.46
CA LEU A 137 4.12 -5.34 11.04
C LEU A 137 5.28 -4.70 10.28
N GLN A 138 6.08 -5.50 9.57
CA GLN A 138 7.15 -5.02 8.69
C GLN A 138 7.21 -5.86 7.42
N PHE A 139 7.00 -5.22 6.28
CA PHE A 139 7.05 -5.88 4.98
C PHE A 139 7.64 -4.93 3.93
N ASN A 140 8.53 -5.46 3.08
CA ASN A 140 9.16 -4.69 2.01
C ASN A 140 9.01 -5.40 0.67
N TYR A 141 8.62 -4.68 -0.38
CA TYR A 141 8.50 -5.19 -1.73
C TYR A 141 9.13 -4.24 -2.74
N GLU A 142 10.17 -4.70 -3.44
CA GLU A 142 10.86 -3.92 -4.46
C GLU A 142 10.21 -4.11 -5.84
N PHE A 143 9.74 -3.02 -6.43
CA PHE A 143 9.16 -3.01 -7.77
C PHE A 143 10.26 -3.07 -8.84
N ARG A 144 10.33 -4.22 -9.53
CA ARG A 144 11.24 -4.47 -10.66
C ARG A 144 10.65 -4.09 -12.02
N GLN A 145 9.38 -3.72 -12.04
CA GLN A 145 8.65 -3.18 -13.18
C GLN A 145 7.44 -2.39 -12.64
N ASP A 146 6.82 -1.59 -13.49
CA ASP A 146 5.57 -0.92 -13.16
C ASP A 146 4.44 -1.95 -12.97
N GLN A 147 3.69 -1.82 -11.87
CA GLN A 147 2.65 -2.76 -11.47
C GLN A 147 1.47 -2.04 -10.82
N HIS A 148 0.27 -2.52 -11.11
CA HIS A 148 -0.92 -2.19 -10.33
C HIS A 148 -1.03 -3.19 -9.18
N CYS A 149 -1.14 -2.71 -7.95
CA CYS A 149 -1.05 -3.51 -6.75
C CYS A 149 -2.36 -3.51 -5.97
N LEU A 150 -2.57 -4.57 -5.20
CA LEU A 150 -3.59 -4.66 -4.17
C LEU A 150 -2.96 -5.26 -2.92
N LEU A 151 -2.98 -4.52 -1.82
CA LEU A 151 -2.62 -5.03 -0.51
C LEU A 151 -3.88 -5.41 0.24
N ARG A 152 -3.97 -6.64 0.73
CA ARG A 152 -5.07 -7.14 1.56
C ARG A 152 -4.61 -7.33 3.00
N LEU A 153 -5.41 -6.86 3.94
CA LEU A 153 -5.30 -7.15 5.37
C LEU A 153 -6.56 -7.91 5.80
N GLN A 154 -6.41 -9.06 6.44
CA GLN A 154 -7.55 -9.80 6.96
C GLN A 154 -7.17 -10.51 8.26
N PRO A 155 -7.91 -10.31 9.37
CA PRO A 155 -7.62 -10.98 10.62
C PRO A 155 -8.11 -12.43 10.57
N GLN A 156 -7.65 -13.24 11.52
CA GLN A 156 -8.23 -14.54 11.80
C GLN A 156 -9.72 -14.42 12.16
N LEU A 157 -10.51 -15.46 11.85
CA LEU A 157 -11.95 -15.48 12.12
C LEU A 157 -12.24 -15.30 13.62
N LEU A 158 -13.28 -14.52 13.96
CA LEU A 158 -13.75 -14.28 15.33
C LEU A 158 -12.70 -13.61 16.24
N THR A 159 -11.89 -12.70 15.69
CA THR A 159 -10.92 -11.94 16.48
C THR A 159 -11.14 -10.43 16.36
N ASP A 160 -10.99 -9.74 17.49
CA ASP A 160 -10.90 -8.29 17.55
C ASP A 160 -9.46 -7.89 17.30
N VAL A 161 -9.23 -7.08 16.26
CA VAL A 161 -7.88 -6.66 15.88
C VAL A 161 -7.85 -5.16 15.69
N TYR A 162 -7.03 -4.52 16.49
CA TYR A 162 -6.56 -3.18 16.20
C TYR A 162 -5.26 -3.23 15.45
N TYR A 163 -5.11 -2.32 14.51
CA TYR A 163 -3.85 -2.18 13.80
C TYR A 163 -3.56 -0.71 13.53
N THR A 164 -2.26 -0.40 13.49
CA THR A 164 -1.73 0.75 12.77
C THR A 164 -1.08 0.24 11.49
N LEU A 165 -1.15 1.02 10.43
CA LEU A 165 -0.60 0.70 9.13
C LEU A 165 -0.02 1.96 8.50
N SER A 166 1.21 1.88 8.02
CA SER A 166 1.85 2.87 7.19
C SER A 166 2.33 2.22 5.90
N LEU A 167 1.90 2.76 4.77
CA LEU A 167 2.27 2.36 3.43
C LEU A 167 3.12 3.47 2.82
N ASN A 168 4.41 3.21 2.61
CA ASN A 168 5.34 4.17 2.05
C ASN A 168 5.96 3.63 0.76
N LEU A 169 6.26 4.52 -0.18
CA LEU A 169 7.11 4.20 -1.32
C LEU A 169 8.44 4.93 -1.16
N THR A 170 9.52 4.16 -1.12
CA THR A 170 10.88 4.70 -1.04
C THR A 170 11.66 4.38 -2.30
N PRO A 171 12.57 5.26 -2.74
CA PRO A 171 13.45 4.98 -3.86
C PRO A 171 14.45 3.85 -3.51
N VAL A 172 14.76 2.99 -4.47
CA VAL A 172 15.75 1.92 -4.28
C VAL A 172 17.20 2.42 -4.22
N LEU A 173 17.45 3.68 -4.62
CA LEU A 173 18.74 4.34 -4.62
C LEU A 173 18.71 5.58 -3.73
N ILE A 174 19.84 5.89 -3.10
CA ILE A 174 20.04 7.23 -2.54
C ILE A 174 20.29 8.24 -3.67
N ASN A 175 20.04 9.52 -3.37
CA ASN A 175 20.40 10.59 -4.30
C ASN A 175 21.93 10.57 -4.55
N PRO A 176 22.39 10.51 -5.81
CA PRO A 176 23.83 10.41 -6.13
C PRO A 176 24.59 11.73 -5.93
N VAL A 177 23.94 12.82 -5.50
CA VAL A 177 24.60 14.06 -5.07
C VAL A 177 24.42 14.23 -3.57
N SER A 178 25.54 14.33 -2.84
CA SER A 178 25.52 14.46 -1.39
C SER A 178 24.76 15.72 -0.94
N GLY A 179 23.81 15.55 -0.03
CA GLY A 179 22.97 16.64 0.50
C GLY A 179 21.90 17.18 -0.47
N ALA A 180 21.76 16.60 -1.67
CA ALA A 180 20.72 17.02 -2.60
C ALA A 180 19.33 16.55 -2.14
N SER A 181 18.32 17.38 -2.44
CA SER A 181 16.91 17.06 -2.18
C SER A 181 16.16 16.92 -3.51
N ASN A 182 14.87 16.58 -3.46
CA ASN A 182 14.01 16.56 -4.64
C ASN A 182 14.02 17.89 -5.41
N ARG A 183 14.20 19.03 -4.71
CA ARG A 183 14.26 20.36 -5.33
C ARG A 183 15.52 20.57 -6.18
N SER A 184 16.56 19.76 -5.97
CA SER A 184 17.78 19.80 -6.76
C SER A 184 17.60 19.16 -8.13
N ILE A 185 16.54 18.38 -8.36
CA ILE A 185 16.28 17.69 -9.62
C ILE A 185 15.48 18.64 -10.52
N GLY A 186 16.09 19.13 -11.60
CA GLY A 186 15.52 20.23 -12.41
C GLY A 186 15.28 19.93 -13.88
N SER A 187 16.08 19.04 -14.50
CA SER A 187 15.88 18.60 -15.90
C SER A 187 15.54 17.12 -15.89
N PHE A 188 14.35 16.78 -16.37
CA PHE A 188 13.79 15.44 -16.25
C PHE A 188 14.04 14.60 -17.51
N TYR A 189 13.91 13.30 -17.35
CA TYR A 189 13.94 12.34 -18.44
C TYR A 189 12.89 12.71 -19.49
N GLY A 190 13.19 12.48 -20.77
CA GLY A 190 12.26 12.80 -21.85
C GLY A 190 12.32 14.25 -22.35
N ALA A 191 12.96 15.18 -21.61
CA ALA A 191 13.05 16.59 -22.00
C ALA A 191 13.82 16.78 -23.32
N ASP A 192 13.37 17.74 -24.13
CA ASP A 192 14.01 18.09 -25.40
C ASP A 192 15.45 18.57 -25.18
N ARG A 193 16.35 18.10 -26.04
CA ARG A 193 17.76 18.48 -26.04
C ARG A 193 18.23 18.76 -27.46
N ASP A 194 19.24 19.62 -27.58
CA ASP A 194 19.76 20.10 -28.87
C ASP A 194 18.67 20.62 -29.81
N GLY A 195 17.72 21.38 -29.27
CA GLY A 195 16.60 21.93 -30.05
C GLY A 195 15.60 20.86 -30.53
N GLY A 196 15.42 19.77 -29.76
CA GLY A 196 14.46 18.70 -30.05
C GLY A 196 15.03 17.52 -30.83
N GLN A 197 16.34 17.49 -31.11
CA GLN A 197 16.98 16.42 -31.88
C GLN A 197 17.31 15.18 -31.05
N ARG A 198 17.38 15.30 -29.73
CA ARG A 198 17.52 14.15 -28.83
C ARG A 198 16.63 14.33 -27.61
N SER A 199 16.28 13.21 -26.98
CA SER A 199 15.61 13.18 -25.69
C SER A 199 16.63 13.08 -24.56
N HIS A 200 16.32 13.65 -23.41
CA HIS A 200 17.14 13.55 -22.22
C HIS A 200 17.03 12.14 -21.61
N GLU A 201 18.12 11.38 -21.61
CA GLU A 201 18.16 9.98 -21.10
C GLU A 201 18.54 9.87 -19.62
N GLY A 202 18.21 10.88 -18.82
CA GLY A 202 18.56 10.91 -17.41
C GLY A 202 17.86 12.04 -16.66
N VAL A 203 18.40 12.40 -15.50
CA VAL A 203 18.01 13.61 -14.75
C VAL A 203 19.23 14.47 -14.47
N ASP A 204 19.05 15.79 -14.44
CA ASP A 204 20.09 16.72 -13.97
C ASP A 204 19.81 17.14 -12.52
N ILE A 205 20.79 16.93 -11.67
CA ILE A 205 20.75 17.22 -10.23
C ILE A 205 21.71 18.37 -9.95
N PHE A 206 21.16 19.55 -9.69
CA PHE A 206 21.90 20.80 -9.50
C PHE A 206 22.50 20.88 -8.10
N ALA A 207 23.78 21.23 -8.04
CA ALA A 207 24.52 21.48 -6.81
C ALA A 207 25.76 22.33 -7.10
N ALA A 208 26.39 22.87 -6.07
CA ALA A 208 27.62 23.64 -6.25
C ALA A 208 28.72 22.78 -6.91
N ARG A 209 29.58 23.40 -7.73
CA ARG A 209 30.79 22.73 -8.22
C ARG A 209 31.60 22.26 -7.01
N GLY A 210 32.12 21.03 -7.07
CA GLY A 210 32.87 20.43 -5.97
C GLY A 210 32.00 19.66 -4.97
N THR A 211 30.66 19.71 -5.07
CA THR A 211 29.81 18.85 -4.23
C THR A 211 30.09 17.37 -4.52
N PRO A 212 30.21 16.49 -3.51
CA PRO A 212 30.45 15.07 -3.73
C PRO A 212 29.34 14.39 -4.54
N VAL A 213 29.75 13.68 -5.60
CA VAL A 213 28.94 12.69 -6.31
C VAL A 213 29.23 11.33 -5.70
N VAL A 214 28.20 10.66 -5.19
CA VAL A 214 28.31 9.42 -4.43
C VAL A 214 27.68 8.23 -5.16
N ALA A 215 28.12 7.02 -4.80
CA ALA A 215 27.54 5.80 -5.33
C ALA A 215 26.09 5.63 -4.81
N PRO A 216 25.08 5.57 -5.69
CA PRO A 216 23.66 5.47 -5.30
C PRO A 216 23.30 4.12 -4.64
N THR A 217 24.14 3.11 -4.86
CA THR A 217 24.04 1.77 -4.28
C THR A 217 25.42 1.10 -4.33
N SER A 218 25.57 -0.11 -3.80
CA SER A 218 26.82 -0.85 -3.92
C SER A 218 27.04 -1.39 -5.33
N GLY A 219 28.28 -1.36 -5.83
CA GLY A 219 28.57 -1.76 -7.20
C GLY A 219 30.05 -1.77 -7.57
N VAL A 220 30.32 -1.81 -8.87
CA VAL A 220 31.67 -1.79 -9.44
C VAL A 220 31.78 -0.68 -10.47
N VAL A 221 32.79 0.17 -10.36
CA VAL A 221 33.11 1.19 -11.36
C VAL A 221 33.56 0.47 -12.64
N SER A 222 32.76 0.51 -13.70
CA SER A 222 33.03 -0.19 -14.95
C SER A 222 33.90 0.63 -15.91
N ARG A 223 33.78 1.97 -15.87
CA ARG A 223 34.60 2.86 -16.70
C ARG A 223 34.74 4.24 -16.08
N VAL A 224 35.93 4.81 -16.20
CA VAL A 224 36.24 6.22 -15.90
C VAL A 224 36.87 6.82 -17.15
N GLY A 225 36.41 7.99 -17.61
CA GLY A 225 36.96 8.59 -18.81
C GLY A 225 36.41 9.98 -19.13
N THR A 226 36.71 10.46 -20.34
CA THR A 226 36.18 11.73 -20.85
C THR A 226 35.53 11.51 -22.21
N ASN A 227 34.41 12.17 -22.50
CA ASN A 227 33.81 12.21 -23.82
C ASN A 227 33.28 13.61 -24.17
N ARG A 228 32.89 13.83 -25.43
CA ARG A 228 32.45 15.14 -25.93
C ARG A 228 31.18 15.67 -25.25
N LEU A 229 30.20 14.80 -24.99
CA LEU A 229 28.89 15.20 -24.47
C LEU A 229 28.94 15.34 -22.95
N GLY A 230 29.20 14.24 -22.25
CA GLY A 230 29.23 14.20 -20.78
C GLY A 230 30.49 14.77 -20.13
N GLY A 231 31.52 15.17 -20.89
CA GLY A 231 32.76 15.66 -20.30
C GLY A 231 33.46 14.56 -19.52
N LYS A 232 33.82 14.82 -18.26
CA LYS A 232 34.37 13.80 -17.36
C LYS A 232 33.24 12.92 -16.83
N VAL A 233 33.38 11.60 -17.01
CA VAL A 233 32.28 10.65 -16.82
C VAL A 233 32.70 9.41 -16.04
N ILE A 234 31.79 8.89 -15.23
CA ILE A 234 31.95 7.61 -14.54
C ILE A 234 30.79 6.70 -14.93
N TRP A 235 31.09 5.44 -15.18
CA TRP A 235 30.10 4.38 -15.32
C TRP A 235 30.27 3.40 -14.16
N MET A 236 29.14 3.01 -13.55
CA MET A 236 29.10 2.07 -12.44
C MET A 236 28.07 0.98 -12.73
N GLN A 237 28.44 -0.27 -12.48
CA GLN A 237 27.55 -1.42 -12.59
C GLN A 237 26.96 -1.76 -11.22
N ASP A 238 25.63 -1.79 -11.14
CA ASP A 238 24.85 -2.32 -10.02
C ASP A 238 24.93 -3.85 -10.00
N ILE A 239 25.37 -4.40 -8.87
CA ILE A 239 25.50 -5.86 -8.66
C ILE A 239 24.17 -6.54 -8.26
N LYS A 240 23.21 -5.79 -7.71
CA LYS A 240 21.91 -6.29 -7.23
C LYS A 240 20.85 -6.23 -8.33
N ARG A 241 20.88 -5.19 -9.18
CA ARG A 241 19.84 -4.93 -10.18
C ARG A 241 20.29 -5.12 -11.62
N GLY A 242 21.60 -5.20 -11.84
CA GLY A 242 22.16 -5.31 -13.19
C GLY A 242 22.03 -4.03 -14.01
N HIS A 243 21.71 -2.89 -13.38
CA HIS A 243 21.70 -1.58 -14.03
C HIS A 243 23.11 -1.02 -14.17
N THR A 244 23.35 -0.25 -15.22
CA THR A 244 24.53 0.60 -15.35
C THR A 244 24.15 2.05 -15.10
N TYR A 245 24.84 2.69 -14.18
CA TYR A 245 24.67 4.08 -13.82
C TYR A 245 25.72 4.94 -14.51
N TYR A 246 25.28 6.06 -15.08
CA TYR A 246 26.12 7.03 -15.77
C TYR A 246 26.15 8.35 -14.99
N PHE A 247 27.34 8.83 -14.69
CA PHE A 247 27.59 10.10 -14.01
C PHE A 247 28.38 10.99 -14.95
N ALA A 248 27.85 12.16 -15.28
CA ALA A 248 28.47 13.08 -16.24
C ALA A 248 28.58 14.50 -15.72
N HIS A 249 29.29 15.32 -16.50
CA HIS A 249 29.61 16.72 -16.25
C HIS A 249 30.53 16.93 -15.04
N LEU A 250 31.21 15.88 -14.59
CA LEU A 250 32.02 15.91 -13.36
C LEU A 250 33.16 16.95 -13.45
N ASP A 251 33.49 17.55 -12.31
CA ASP A 251 34.68 18.38 -12.16
C ASP A 251 35.92 17.51 -11.97
N SER A 252 35.81 16.46 -11.14
CA SER A 252 36.86 15.47 -10.91
C SER A 252 36.30 14.05 -10.77
N GLN A 253 37.14 13.06 -11.05
CA GLN A 253 36.86 11.63 -10.91
C GLN A 253 37.83 11.11 -9.84
N LEU A 254 37.30 10.61 -8.73
CA LEU A 254 38.07 10.22 -7.55
C LEU A 254 38.22 8.69 -7.42
N VAL A 255 37.78 7.97 -8.44
CA VAL A 255 37.81 6.51 -8.52
C VAL A 255 38.42 6.07 -9.85
N ALA A 256 38.83 4.80 -9.90
CA ALA A 256 39.36 4.15 -11.10
C ALA A 256 38.48 2.96 -11.50
N SER A 257 38.53 2.56 -12.78
CA SER A 257 37.85 1.37 -13.29
C SER A 257 38.24 0.11 -12.51
N GLY A 258 37.29 -0.79 -12.28
CA GLY A 258 37.46 -2.01 -11.49
C GLY A 258 37.25 -1.83 -9.98
N ARG A 259 37.18 -0.59 -9.48
CA ARG A 259 36.96 -0.32 -8.05
C ARG A 259 35.57 -0.78 -7.62
N ARG A 260 35.50 -1.58 -6.55
CA ARG A 260 34.26 -1.85 -5.80
C ARG A 260 33.94 -0.66 -4.91
N VAL A 261 32.67 -0.29 -4.85
CA VAL A 261 32.17 0.83 -4.04
C VAL A 261 30.94 0.39 -3.25
N ALA A 262 30.82 0.90 -2.03
CA ALA A 262 29.61 0.81 -1.22
C ALA A 262 28.69 1.99 -1.52
N GLN A 263 27.40 1.85 -1.20
CA GLN A 263 26.47 2.98 -1.22
C GLN A 263 27.02 4.15 -0.38
N GLY A 264 27.01 5.36 -0.94
CA GLY A 264 27.52 6.56 -0.28
C GLY A 264 29.02 6.86 -0.52
N ASP A 265 29.80 5.92 -1.06
CA ASP A 265 31.19 6.18 -1.42
C ASP A 265 31.29 7.31 -2.46
N THR A 266 32.20 8.25 -2.25
CA THR A 266 32.41 9.35 -3.22
C THR A 266 33.09 8.84 -4.48
N LEU A 267 32.46 9.06 -5.63
CA LEU A 267 32.93 8.68 -6.96
C LEU A 267 33.67 9.82 -7.65
N GLY A 268 33.19 11.05 -7.46
CA GLY A 268 33.68 12.23 -8.15
C GLY A 268 33.08 13.50 -7.55
N LEU A 269 33.29 14.64 -8.20
CA LEU A 269 32.74 15.91 -7.77
C LEU A 269 31.87 16.53 -8.86
N VAL A 270 30.77 17.17 -8.46
CA VAL A 270 29.86 17.91 -9.35
C VAL A 270 30.64 18.99 -10.10
N GLY A 271 30.36 19.13 -11.39
CA GLY A 271 30.98 20.13 -12.25
C GLY A 271 30.03 20.61 -13.34
N ASN A 272 30.60 21.03 -14.46
CA ASN A 272 29.87 21.34 -15.68
C ASN A 272 30.71 21.01 -16.94
N THR A 273 31.51 19.95 -16.91
CA THR A 273 32.38 19.62 -18.06
C THR A 273 31.58 19.05 -19.25
N GLY A 274 32.19 19.01 -20.45
CA GLY A 274 31.52 18.55 -21.66
C GLY A 274 30.61 19.62 -22.25
N ASN A 275 29.43 19.24 -22.74
CA ASN A 275 28.46 20.19 -23.32
C ASN A 275 27.74 21.06 -22.27
N ALA A 276 27.89 20.75 -20.97
CA ALA A 276 27.35 21.53 -19.86
C ALA A 276 28.18 22.78 -19.51
N ARG A 277 29.30 23.07 -20.21
CA ARG A 277 30.29 24.10 -19.81
C ARG A 277 29.69 25.50 -19.58
N SER A 278 28.62 25.84 -20.28
CA SER A 278 27.93 27.13 -20.19
C SER A 278 26.65 27.10 -19.35
N THR A 279 26.38 26.02 -18.62
CA THR A 279 25.21 25.89 -17.74
C THR A 279 25.64 25.87 -16.26
N PRO A 280 24.69 26.11 -15.32
CA PRO A 280 24.97 25.95 -13.90
C PRO A 280 25.50 24.54 -13.57
N PRO A 281 26.43 24.38 -12.61
CA PRO A 281 26.95 23.07 -12.23
C PRO A 281 25.85 22.10 -11.80
N HIS A 282 25.94 20.87 -12.29
CA HIS A 282 25.01 19.79 -12.03
C HIS A 282 25.65 18.43 -12.31
N LEU A 283 25.09 17.38 -11.71
CA LEU A 283 25.31 16.01 -12.14
C LEU A 283 24.24 15.64 -13.16
N HIS A 284 24.65 15.17 -14.33
CA HIS A 284 23.75 14.37 -15.17
C HIS A 284 23.84 12.91 -14.73
N PHE A 285 22.70 12.33 -14.34
CA PHE A 285 22.58 10.95 -13.86
C PHE A 285 21.67 10.14 -14.76
N GLY A 286 22.21 9.07 -15.35
CA GLY A 286 21.47 8.14 -16.23
C GLY A 286 21.45 6.71 -15.70
N ILE A 287 20.38 5.98 -15.99
CA ILE A 287 20.21 4.56 -15.64
C ILE A 287 19.97 3.75 -16.92
N TYR A 288 20.74 2.68 -17.10
CA TYR A 288 20.72 1.85 -18.32
C TYR A 288 20.64 0.35 -18.01
N GLN A 289 19.92 -0.41 -18.83
CA GLN A 289 19.95 -1.88 -18.81
C GLN A 289 19.74 -2.50 -20.21
N ARG A 290 18.55 -2.34 -20.80
CA ARG A 290 18.21 -2.70 -22.19
C ARG A 290 17.83 -1.45 -23.02
N GLY A 291 18.25 -0.29 -22.54
CA GLY A 291 17.79 1.04 -22.91
C GLY A 291 17.95 1.97 -21.70
N SER A 292 17.72 3.27 -21.89
CA SER A 292 17.65 4.23 -20.79
C SER A 292 16.35 4.05 -20.00
N LYS A 293 16.40 4.36 -18.70
CA LYS A 293 15.27 4.33 -17.77
C LYS A 293 15.16 5.70 -17.11
N ASP A 294 13.93 6.12 -16.81
CA ASP A 294 13.70 7.36 -16.06
C ASP A 294 14.24 7.22 -14.63
N PRO A 295 15.30 7.98 -14.25
CA PRO A 295 15.87 7.89 -12.92
C PRO A 295 14.96 8.39 -11.80
N ILE A 296 13.89 9.15 -12.10
CA ILE A 296 13.12 9.84 -11.06
C ILE A 296 12.55 8.88 -10.02
N ASN A 297 12.03 7.72 -10.45
CA ASN A 297 11.45 6.72 -9.54
C ASN A 297 12.49 6.01 -8.68
N TYR A 298 13.77 6.06 -9.08
CA TYR A 298 14.87 5.39 -8.39
C TYR A 298 15.51 6.26 -7.31
N ILE A 299 15.39 7.58 -7.38
CA ILE A 299 16.12 8.51 -6.49
C ILE A 299 15.21 9.53 -5.78
N ARG A 300 13.99 9.76 -6.29
CA ARG A 300 13.07 10.74 -5.70
C ARG A 300 12.46 10.15 -4.44
N THR A 301 12.66 10.83 -3.33
CA THR A 301 11.97 10.48 -2.09
C THR A 301 10.54 11.01 -2.15
N LEU A 302 9.56 10.22 -1.73
CA LEU A 302 8.26 10.76 -1.39
C LEU A 302 8.35 11.33 0.03
N GLU A 303 7.51 12.32 0.34
CA GLU A 303 7.27 12.65 1.75
C GLU A 303 6.78 11.39 2.46
N ALA A 304 7.23 11.14 3.68
CA ALA A 304 6.74 9.99 4.45
C ALA A 304 5.25 10.20 4.77
N ALA A 305 4.51 9.10 4.98
CA ALA A 305 3.17 9.23 5.53
C ALA A 305 3.25 10.02 6.85
N VAL A 306 2.28 10.90 7.09
CA VAL A 306 2.04 11.41 8.46
C VAL A 306 1.84 10.19 9.35
N GLU A 307 2.51 10.13 10.51
CA GLU A 307 2.33 9.00 11.43
C GLU A 307 0.84 8.74 11.67
N ALA A 308 0.45 7.45 11.67
CA ALA A 308 -0.90 7.05 12.02
C ALA A 308 -1.23 7.70 13.36
N SER A 309 -2.33 8.46 13.40
CA SER A 309 -2.85 8.92 14.68
C SER A 309 -3.05 7.70 15.59
N PRO A 310 -2.79 7.81 16.90
CA PRO A 310 -3.09 6.73 17.82
C PRO A 310 -4.55 6.32 17.62
N LEU A 311 -4.78 5.02 17.61
CA LEU A 311 -6.08 4.42 17.39
C LEU A 311 -7.11 5.02 18.36
N ASP A 312 -8.12 5.68 17.81
CA ASP A 312 -9.28 6.12 18.58
C ASP A 312 -10.28 4.96 18.71
N THR A 313 -10.24 4.28 19.86
CA THR A 313 -11.11 3.15 20.16
C THR A 313 -12.54 3.57 20.49
N SER A 314 -12.81 4.86 20.68
CA SER A 314 -14.12 5.35 21.12
C SER A 314 -15.24 5.18 20.09
N TYR A 315 -14.88 4.97 18.81
CA TYR A 315 -15.86 4.83 17.72
C TYR A 315 -16.41 3.42 17.51
N GLN A 316 -15.99 2.47 18.33
CA GLN A 316 -16.40 1.07 18.19
C GLN A 316 -17.86 0.87 18.58
N ALA A 317 -18.51 -0.05 17.86
CA ALA A 317 -19.87 -0.51 18.15
C ALA A 317 -20.98 0.58 18.12
N GLN A 318 -20.68 1.79 17.63
CA GLN A 318 -21.65 2.88 17.51
C GLN A 318 -22.00 3.16 16.05
N ALA A 319 -23.27 3.47 15.83
CA ALA A 319 -23.73 4.02 14.56
C ALA A 319 -23.29 5.48 14.44
N TYR A 320 -22.83 5.88 13.26
CA TYR A 320 -22.51 7.28 12.95
C TYR A 320 -23.38 7.79 11.83
N LYS A 321 -23.40 9.11 11.67
CA LYS A 321 -24.08 9.77 10.56
C LYS A 321 -23.33 10.97 10.03
N ILE A 322 -23.60 11.29 8.76
CA ILE A 322 -23.08 12.47 8.09
C ILE A 322 -23.82 13.73 8.56
N THR A 323 -23.09 14.77 8.92
CA THR A 323 -23.67 16.05 9.40
C THR A 323 -23.73 17.14 8.33
N ALA A 324 -22.91 17.03 7.29
CA ALA A 324 -22.93 17.94 6.14
C ALA A 324 -24.18 17.72 5.28
N THR A 325 -24.67 18.78 4.63
CA THR A 325 -25.83 18.70 3.71
C THR A 325 -25.61 17.65 2.61
N GLN A 326 -24.41 17.65 2.04
CA GLN A 326 -23.94 16.67 1.07
C GLN A 326 -22.42 16.55 1.23
N LEU A 327 -21.90 15.33 1.32
CA LEU A 327 -20.49 15.06 1.60
C LEU A 327 -19.89 14.12 0.56
N ASN A 328 -18.77 14.52 -0.05
CA ASN A 328 -18.06 13.64 -0.97
C ASN A 328 -17.40 12.48 -0.20
N LEU A 329 -17.74 11.25 -0.59
CA LEU A 329 -17.00 10.04 -0.25
C LEU A 329 -15.80 9.92 -1.20
N ARG A 330 -14.59 9.79 -0.66
CA ARG A 330 -13.35 9.82 -1.46
C ARG A 330 -12.57 8.54 -1.44
N SER A 331 -11.69 8.40 -2.42
CA SER A 331 -10.83 7.23 -2.54
C SER A 331 -9.67 7.19 -1.54
N GLY A 332 -9.30 8.33 -0.95
CA GLY A 332 -8.25 8.41 0.06
C GLY A 332 -8.45 9.61 1.01
N PRO A 333 -7.60 9.74 2.03
CA PRO A 333 -7.66 10.83 3.00
C PRO A 333 -7.10 12.13 2.40
N GLY A 334 -7.91 12.86 1.64
CA GLY A 334 -7.50 14.14 1.07
C GLY A 334 -8.53 14.73 0.09
N THR A 335 -8.56 16.06 -0.03
CA THR A 335 -9.48 16.74 -0.96
C THR A 335 -9.11 16.58 -2.42
N ALA A 336 -7.86 16.22 -2.71
CA ALA A 336 -7.37 15.94 -4.06
C ALA A 336 -7.64 14.49 -4.51
N GLU A 337 -8.17 13.63 -3.63
CA GLU A 337 -8.50 12.23 -3.95
C GLU A 337 -9.78 12.14 -4.77
N ALA A 338 -9.92 11.07 -5.55
CA ALA A 338 -11.07 10.88 -6.42
C ALA A 338 -12.37 10.83 -5.59
N VAL A 339 -13.43 11.47 -6.10
CA VAL A 339 -14.77 11.37 -5.52
C VAL A 339 -15.41 10.08 -6.02
N LEU A 340 -15.77 9.20 -5.08
CA LEU A 340 -16.45 7.93 -5.36
C LEU A 340 -17.97 8.09 -5.35
N ASP A 341 -18.49 8.91 -4.44
CA ASP A 341 -19.93 9.16 -4.25
C ASP A 341 -20.18 10.46 -3.48
N GLN A 342 -21.45 10.85 -3.35
CA GLN A 342 -21.92 11.97 -2.54
C GLN A 342 -22.99 11.51 -1.53
N LEU A 343 -22.67 11.63 -0.25
CA LEU A 343 -23.52 11.20 0.86
C LEU A 343 -24.38 12.37 1.38
N PRO A 344 -25.72 12.27 1.35
CA PRO A 344 -26.60 13.26 1.97
C PRO A 344 -26.43 13.36 3.49
N ARG A 345 -26.95 14.44 4.07
CA ARG A 345 -27.09 14.57 5.53
C ARG A 345 -27.82 13.39 6.14
N ASP A 346 -27.43 13.04 7.35
CA ASP A 346 -27.97 11.94 8.16
C ASP A 346 -27.77 10.55 7.52
N THR A 347 -26.93 10.43 6.48
CA THR A 347 -26.52 9.12 5.95
C THR A 347 -25.79 8.32 7.02
N PHE A 348 -26.24 7.08 7.25
CA PHE A 348 -25.62 6.14 8.18
C PHE A 348 -24.25 5.72 7.69
N VAL A 349 -23.27 5.70 8.59
CA VAL A 349 -21.91 5.23 8.31
C VAL A 349 -21.37 4.46 9.51
N GLN A 350 -20.49 3.49 9.26
CA GLN A 350 -19.63 2.88 10.26
C GLN A 350 -18.21 3.40 10.08
N ILE A 351 -17.56 3.82 11.16
CA ILE A 351 -16.13 4.18 11.11
C ILE A 351 -15.32 2.89 11.24
N ILE A 352 -14.43 2.63 10.28
CA ILE A 352 -13.61 1.42 10.23
C ILE A 352 -12.11 1.70 10.35
N ALA A 353 -11.67 2.92 10.04
CA ALA A 353 -10.30 3.38 10.29
C ALA A 353 -10.22 4.91 10.35
N GLN A 354 -9.09 5.44 10.80
CA GLN A 354 -8.76 6.85 10.83
C GLN A 354 -7.40 7.09 10.21
N ALA A 355 -7.31 8.09 9.32
CA ALA A 355 -6.09 8.57 8.70
C ALA A 355 -5.99 10.09 8.91
N GLY A 356 -5.28 10.52 9.96
CA GLY A 356 -5.25 11.92 10.38
C GLY A 356 -6.66 12.47 10.67
N ASP A 357 -7.05 13.55 10.00
CA ASP A 357 -8.36 14.20 10.12
C ASP A 357 -9.47 13.56 9.26
N TRP A 358 -9.24 12.35 8.74
CA TRP A 358 -10.17 11.62 7.89
C TRP A 358 -10.56 10.30 8.55
N TYR A 359 -11.83 9.94 8.44
CA TYR A 359 -12.29 8.58 8.69
C TYR A 359 -12.36 7.82 7.39
N ARG A 360 -11.90 6.57 7.42
CA ARG A 360 -12.38 5.55 6.51
C ARG A 360 -13.68 5.01 7.06
N ILE A 361 -14.72 5.04 6.24
CA ILE A 361 -16.05 4.55 6.60
C ILE A 361 -16.46 3.35 5.75
N SER A 362 -17.43 2.58 6.26
CA SER A 362 -18.19 1.58 5.53
C SER A 362 -19.66 1.94 5.53
N LEU A 363 -20.30 1.79 4.38
CA LEU A 363 -21.74 1.93 4.19
C LEU A 363 -22.45 0.57 4.38
N PRO A 364 -23.77 0.53 4.61
CA PRO A 364 -24.52 -0.72 4.74
C PRO A 364 -24.45 -1.64 3.51
N ASP A 365 -24.21 -1.09 2.32
CA ASP A 365 -23.97 -1.85 1.08
C ASP A 365 -22.50 -2.29 0.89
N GLN A 366 -21.69 -2.14 1.94
CA GLN A 366 -20.27 -2.49 2.01
C GLN A 366 -19.34 -1.59 1.20
N ARG A 367 -19.84 -0.56 0.51
CA ARG A 367 -18.96 0.43 -0.12
C ARG A 367 -18.16 1.17 0.96
N GLN A 368 -16.87 1.37 0.68
CA GLN A 368 -15.95 2.04 1.58
C GLN A 368 -15.35 3.28 0.94
N GLY A 369 -14.90 4.21 1.78
CA GLY A 369 -14.15 5.38 1.34
C GLY A 369 -13.83 6.30 2.50
N PHE A 370 -13.29 7.48 2.19
CA PHE A 370 -12.80 8.43 3.17
C PHE A 370 -13.66 9.69 3.22
N VAL A 371 -13.91 10.18 4.44
CA VAL A 371 -14.64 11.42 4.72
C VAL A 371 -13.94 12.22 5.83
N PRO A 372 -14.00 13.56 5.84
CA PRO A 372 -13.42 14.36 6.92
C PRO A 372 -14.10 14.08 8.27
N LYS A 373 -13.32 13.86 9.33
CA LYS A 373 -13.79 13.55 10.70
C LYS A 373 -14.83 14.55 11.20
N ARG A 374 -14.63 15.85 10.92
CA ARG A 374 -15.54 16.93 11.34
C ARG A 374 -16.98 16.83 10.83
N TYR A 375 -17.24 16.02 9.80
CA TYR A 375 -18.58 15.84 9.23
C TYR A 375 -19.25 14.51 9.62
N VAL A 376 -18.69 13.82 10.62
CA VAL A 376 -19.21 12.56 11.12
C VAL A 376 -19.49 12.72 12.61
N SER A 377 -20.69 12.36 13.05
CA SER A 377 -21.09 12.38 14.46
C SER A 377 -21.78 11.09 14.85
N ALA A 378 -21.70 10.72 16.13
CA ALA A 378 -22.43 9.57 16.64
C ALA A 378 -23.95 9.76 16.41
N ALA A 379 -24.62 8.72 15.92
CA ALA A 379 -26.05 8.70 15.67
C ALA A 379 -26.80 8.33 16.96
N THR A 380 -26.58 9.11 18.03
CA THR A 380 -27.13 8.85 19.37
C THR A 380 -28.52 9.44 19.58
N SER A 381 -28.92 10.43 18.78
CA SER A 381 -30.25 11.04 18.82
C SER A 381 -30.81 11.32 17.43
N GLY A 382 -32.13 11.38 17.36
CA GLY A 382 -32.89 11.39 16.12
C GLY A 382 -34.26 12.06 16.23
N GLN A 383 -34.97 12.12 15.11
CA GLN A 383 -36.33 12.65 15.06
C GLN A 383 -37.34 11.54 15.39
N PRO A 384 -38.39 11.81 16.19
CA PRO A 384 -39.45 10.84 16.40
C PRO A 384 -40.22 10.57 15.10
N LEU A 385 -40.54 9.31 14.85
CA LEU A 385 -41.36 8.84 13.73
C LEU A 385 -42.45 7.93 14.26
N GLN A 386 -43.69 8.18 13.84
CA GLN A 386 -44.82 7.29 14.07
C GLN A 386 -44.88 6.25 12.96
N VAL A 387 -44.93 4.97 13.34
CA VAL A 387 -45.01 3.86 12.39
C VAL A 387 -46.42 3.81 11.80
N ALA A 388 -46.55 4.04 10.49
CA ALA A 388 -47.84 4.21 9.83
C ALA A 388 -48.66 2.92 9.65
N ALA A 389 -48.01 1.76 9.67
CA ALA A 389 -48.61 0.43 9.51
C ALA A 389 -47.69 -0.63 10.12
N PRO A 390 -48.19 -1.83 10.46
CA PRO A 390 -47.36 -2.91 10.98
C PRO A 390 -46.14 -3.14 10.09
N SER A 391 -44.96 -3.05 10.68
CA SER A 391 -43.69 -2.98 9.95
C SER A 391 -42.61 -3.83 10.60
N LEU A 392 -41.69 -4.36 9.80
CA LEU A 392 -40.58 -5.16 10.29
C LEU A 392 -39.35 -4.28 10.47
N LEU A 393 -38.83 -4.25 11.70
CA LEU A 393 -37.49 -3.75 12.00
C LEU A 393 -36.47 -4.82 11.63
N ARG A 394 -35.52 -4.51 10.76
CA ARG A 394 -34.58 -5.47 10.17
C ARG A 394 -33.16 -5.31 10.68
N SER A 395 -32.39 -6.39 10.58
CA SER A 395 -30.98 -6.41 11.00
C SER A 395 -30.03 -5.67 10.05
N GLN A 396 -30.43 -5.47 8.79
CA GLN A 396 -29.66 -4.76 7.76
C GLN A 396 -30.59 -3.91 6.87
N ALA A 397 -30.02 -2.93 6.16
CA ALA A 397 -30.71 -2.01 5.27
C ALA A 397 -31.09 -2.68 3.93
N THR A 398 -31.82 -3.80 3.98
CA THR A 398 -32.25 -4.55 2.80
C THR A 398 -33.55 -5.30 3.07
N PRO A 399 -34.48 -5.44 2.09
CA PRO A 399 -35.75 -6.12 2.30
C PRO A 399 -35.63 -7.59 2.71
N GLN A 400 -34.53 -8.25 2.33
CA GLN A 400 -34.27 -9.66 2.63
C GLN A 400 -33.65 -9.89 4.01
N ALA A 401 -33.32 -8.82 4.74
CA ALA A 401 -32.70 -8.95 6.06
C ALA A 401 -33.66 -9.56 7.08
N VAL A 402 -33.10 -10.40 7.96
CA VAL A 402 -33.83 -11.05 9.04
C VAL A 402 -34.49 -9.98 9.93
N PRO A 403 -35.81 -10.12 10.23
CA PRO A 403 -36.49 -9.25 11.18
C PRO A 403 -35.89 -9.40 12.58
N VAL A 404 -35.58 -8.26 13.19
CA VAL A 404 -35.17 -8.14 14.60
C VAL A 404 -36.40 -8.02 15.48
N ARG A 405 -37.43 -7.30 15.01
CA ARG A 405 -38.67 -7.03 15.74
C ARG A 405 -39.79 -6.62 14.79
N GLU A 406 -41.02 -6.93 15.16
CA GLU A 406 -42.21 -6.35 14.55
C GLU A 406 -42.63 -5.09 15.30
N LEU A 407 -42.97 -4.04 14.55
CA LEU A 407 -43.44 -2.76 15.06
C LEU A 407 -44.92 -2.66 14.77
N GLU A 408 -45.71 -2.37 15.80
CA GLU A 408 -47.14 -2.12 15.68
C GLU A 408 -47.40 -0.77 15.02
N GLU A 409 -48.57 -0.65 14.40
CA GLU A 409 -49.09 0.62 13.92
C GLU A 409 -49.17 1.64 15.07
N ASN A 410 -48.85 2.90 14.79
CA ASN A 410 -48.80 4.01 15.74
C ASN A 410 -47.77 3.84 16.88
N SER A 411 -46.86 2.87 16.77
CA SER A 411 -45.69 2.83 17.65
C SER A 411 -44.70 3.95 17.29
N SER A 412 -44.06 4.54 18.31
CA SER A 412 -43.06 5.59 18.13
C SER A 412 -41.66 5.00 18.10
N VAL A 413 -40.89 5.38 17.09
CA VAL A 413 -39.44 5.12 16.99
C VAL A 413 -38.67 6.42 16.82
N GLU A 414 -37.37 6.37 17.09
CA GLU A 414 -36.47 7.50 16.88
C GLU A 414 -35.57 7.23 15.67
N VAL A 415 -35.62 8.10 14.67
CA VAL A 415 -34.84 7.98 13.43
C VAL A 415 -33.46 8.58 13.60
N LEU A 416 -32.46 7.71 13.70
CA LEU A 416 -31.08 8.09 14.00
C LEU A 416 -30.29 8.45 12.74
N ALA A 417 -30.51 7.74 11.63
CA ALA A 417 -29.83 7.93 10.36
C ALA A 417 -30.61 7.28 9.19
N HIS A 418 -30.11 7.43 7.97
CA HIS A 418 -30.73 6.91 6.74
C HIS A 418 -29.73 6.17 5.85
N PHE A 419 -30.22 5.22 5.06
CA PHE A 419 -29.48 4.64 3.95
C PHE A 419 -30.43 4.13 2.88
N GLY A 420 -30.41 4.73 1.69
CA GLY A 420 -31.37 4.46 0.63
C GLY A 420 -32.82 4.59 1.13
N GLU A 421 -33.63 3.57 0.84
CA GLU A 421 -35.04 3.48 1.27
C GLU A 421 -35.22 3.02 2.72
N PHE A 422 -34.16 3.01 3.53
CA PHE A 422 -34.21 2.57 4.92
C PHE A 422 -33.84 3.69 5.90
N ALA A 423 -34.54 3.72 7.02
CA ALA A 423 -34.19 4.50 8.21
C ALA A 423 -33.57 3.58 9.25
N PHE A 424 -32.42 3.97 9.79
CA PHE A 424 -31.86 3.34 10.98
C PHE A 424 -32.55 3.95 12.22
N VAL A 425 -33.28 3.13 12.97
CA VAL A 425 -34.15 3.59 14.05
C VAL A 425 -33.85 2.92 15.38
N ARG A 426 -34.26 3.55 16.47
CA ARG A 426 -34.26 3.01 17.83
C ARG A 426 -35.66 3.02 18.41
N THR A 427 -36.07 1.90 19.00
CA THR A 427 -37.36 1.79 19.71
C THR A 427 -37.27 2.36 21.12
N ALA A 428 -38.42 2.59 21.76
CA ALA A 428 -38.48 3.01 23.17
C ALA A 428 -37.79 2.03 24.13
N GLN A 429 -37.73 0.73 23.78
CA GLN A 429 -37.01 -0.30 24.56
C GLN A 429 -35.52 -0.38 24.20
N GLY A 430 -34.99 0.57 23.42
CA GLY A 430 -33.57 0.63 23.05
C GLY A 430 -33.14 -0.32 21.94
N VAL A 431 -34.07 -1.03 21.29
CA VAL A 431 -33.73 -1.94 20.19
C VAL A 431 -33.47 -1.12 18.93
N VAL A 432 -32.36 -1.39 18.26
CA VAL A 432 -31.98 -0.72 17.02
C VAL A 432 -32.15 -1.63 15.81
N GLY A 433 -32.43 -1.04 14.65
CA GLY A 433 -32.50 -1.75 13.38
C GLY A 433 -32.94 -0.86 12.23
N TRP A 434 -33.27 -1.49 11.11
CA TRP A 434 -33.61 -0.82 9.85
C TRP A 434 -35.10 -0.93 9.54
N LEU A 435 -35.74 0.22 9.36
CA LEU A 435 -37.15 0.36 8.98
C LEU A 435 -37.23 0.82 7.53
N ALA A 436 -38.05 0.17 6.70
CA ALA A 436 -38.32 0.64 5.35
C ALA A 436 -39.13 1.94 5.40
N ARG A 437 -38.79 2.90 4.53
CA ARG A 437 -39.38 4.24 4.52
C ARG A 437 -40.64 4.35 3.66
#